data_AF-A0A382F8X6-F1
#
_entry.id   AF-A0A382F8X6-F1
#
_cell.length_a   1.000
_cell.length_b   1.000
_cell.length_c   1.000
_cell.angle_alpha   90.00
_cell.angle_beta   90.00
_cell.angle_gamma   90.00
#
_symmetry.space_group_name_H-M   'P 1'
#
loop_
_entity.id
_entity.type
_entity.pdbx_description
1 polymer ?
#
loop_
_entity_poly.entity_id
_entity_poly.type
_entity_poly.pdbx_seq_one_letter_code
_entity_poly.pdbx_strand_id
1 'polypeptide(L)'
;ETYGNAYFHAHRADLIDALTARLNRDRVMMNTKVSRVTQTSAEVTIDLENGGKLNADLLIAADGIHSTVRSQVFLADSPRPSGYVSWRGIADADAIVHLQIPVSAYVDMGPRLSFVYYFVSGGKRLNWLALGQTNDPKRESWSQIASREEVIDAFAGWYDRPRQVIESTPDIFVTALHDREPLKTWVSGRVALLGDAAHAMLPYHAQGAVQSLEDAWVLARTLEQHRDRPNEALKKYETLRFDRANLIVQQSRNAEGWYHVDTPEEIKARNTRFQKTNDRLQGRFSPQQHWLYSYDADKAALGIDHDWRELRPWS
;
A
#
# COMPACT_ATOMS: atom_id res chain seq x y z
N GLU A 1 -17.76 9.75 -14.96
CA GLU A 1 -17.29 8.35 -14.82
C GLU A 1 -16.16 8.08 -15.82
N THR A 2 -14.92 8.50 -15.54
CA THR A 2 -13.79 8.36 -16.49
C THR A 2 -13.22 6.95 -16.56
N TYR A 3 -13.25 6.21 -15.45
CA TYR A 3 -12.70 4.85 -15.33
C TYR A 3 -13.78 3.81 -14.97
N GLY A 4 -15.05 4.11 -15.26
CA GLY A 4 -16.18 3.19 -15.05
C GLY A 4 -16.61 2.93 -13.60
N ASN A 5 -15.84 3.37 -12.59
CA ASN A 5 -16.15 3.17 -11.17
C ASN A 5 -15.80 4.40 -10.32
N ALA A 6 -16.36 4.46 -9.11
CA ALA A 6 -16.06 5.48 -8.11
C ALA A 6 -14.80 5.15 -7.29
N TYR A 7 -14.19 6.17 -6.70
CA TYR A 7 -13.06 6.02 -5.77
C TYR A 7 -13.61 5.80 -4.35
N PHE A 8 -13.31 4.66 -3.74
CA PHE A 8 -13.80 4.30 -2.41
C PHE A 8 -12.67 4.27 -1.37
N HIS A 9 -13.01 4.69 -0.16
CA HIS A 9 -12.20 4.46 1.03
C HIS A 9 -12.91 3.45 1.91
N ALA A 10 -12.15 2.51 2.45
CA ALA A 10 -12.66 1.50 3.36
C ALA A 10 -11.78 1.41 4.60
N HIS A 11 -12.41 1.13 5.74
CA HIS A 11 -11.66 0.68 6.89
C HIS A 11 -11.08 -0.71 6.58
N ARG A 12 -9.80 -0.94 6.93
CA ARG A 12 -9.06 -2.14 6.51
C ARG A 12 -9.73 -3.43 6.96
N ALA A 13 -10.25 -3.47 8.18
CA ALA A 13 -10.95 -4.65 8.71
C ALA A 13 -12.22 -4.94 7.90
N ASP A 14 -13.04 -3.92 7.62
CA ASP A 14 -14.28 -4.04 6.85
C ASP A 14 -14.01 -4.61 5.44
N LEU A 15 -12.92 -4.17 4.80
CA LEU A 15 -12.52 -4.70 3.49
C LEU A 15 -12.06 -6.16 3.56
N ILE A 16 -11.27 -6.53 4.57
CA ILE A 16 -10.83 -7.92 4.77
C ILE A 16 -12.03 -8.83 5.07
N ASP A 17 -12.96 -8.38 5.90
CA ASP A 17 -14.19 -9.14 6.19
C ASP A 17 -15.00 -9.35 4.92
N ALA A 18 -15.20 -8.30 4.11
CA ALA A 18 -15.90 -8.40 2.84
C ALA A 18 -15.23 -9.38 1.86
N LEU A 19 -13.90 -9.37 1.77
CA LEU A 19 -13.13 -10.27 0.89
C LEU A 19 -13.15 -11.72 1.40
N THR A 20 -13.07 -11.92 2.72
CA THR A 20 -12.97 -13.25 3.33
C THR A 20 -14.33 -13.91 3.59
N ALA A 21 -15.42 -13.15 3.57
CA ALA A 21 -16.78 -13.67 3.80
C ALA A 21 -17.18 -14.80 2.85
N ARG A 22 -16.62 -14.84 1.64
CA ARG A 22 -16.92 -15.86 0.61
C ARG A 22 -15.90 -17.00 0.57
N LEU A 23 -14.85 -16.95 1.38
CA LEU A 23 -13.84 -18.02 1.40
C LEU A 23 -14.41 -19.26 2.08
N ASN A 24 -14.09 -20.44 1.52
CA ASN A 24 -14.29 -21.69 2.23
C ASN A 24 -13.38 -21.71 3.47
N ARG A 25 -13.98 -21.61 4.66
CA ARG A 25 -13.26 -21.56 5.94
C ARG A 25 -12.47 -22.82 6.23
N ASP A 26 -12.85 -23.97 5.67
CA ASP A 26 -12.11 -25.23 5.82
C ASP A 26 -10.72 -25.20 5.15
N ARG A 27 -10.52 -24.26 4.21
CA ARG A 27 -9.24 -24.05 3.53
C ARG A 27 -8.39 -22.94 4.17
N VAL A 28 -8.88 -22.32 5.24
CA VAL A 28 -8.19 -21.23 5.95
C VAL A 28 -7.62 -21.77 7.24
N MET A 29 -6.30 -21.95 7.28
CA MET A 29 -5.57 -22.42 8.45
C MET A 29 -4.98 -21.22 9.20
N MET A 30 -5.64 -20.82 10.31
CA MET A 30 -5.11 -19.81 11.21
C MET A 30 -4.09 -20.41 12.19
N ASN A 31 -3.34 -19.56 12.91
CA ASN A 31 -2.30 -20.00 13.85
C ASN A 31 -1.29 -20.99 13.22
N THR A 32 -1.07 -20.84 11.91
CA THR A 32 -0.25 -21.74 11.08
C THR A 32 0.84 -20.92 10.43
N LYS A 33 1.97 -20.79 11.13
CA LYS A 33 3.10 -19.98 10.68
C LYS A 33 4.09 -20.85 9.91
N VAL A 34 4.45 -20.40 8.71
CA VAL A 34 5.50 -21.03 7.88
C VAL A 34 6.85 -20.73 8.51
N SER A 35 7.64 -21.77 8.76
CA SER A 35 8.99 -21.66 9.30
C SER A 35 10.05 -21.89 8.22
N ARG A 36 9.79 -22.80 7.28
CA ARG A 36 10.73 -23.12 6.20
C ARG A 36 10.02 -23.53 4.91
N VAL A 37 10.61 -23.16 3.77
CA VAL A 37 10.16 -23.56 2.44
C VAL A 37 11.30 -24.27 1.71
N THR A 38 11.01 -25.44 1.16
CA THR A 38 11.88 -26.15 0.20
C THR A 38 11.07 -26.55 -1.03
N GLN A 39 11.72 -26.80 -2.15
CA GLN A 39 11.03 -27.20 -3.38
C GLN A 39 11.88 -28.13 -4.23
N THR A 40 11.19 -28.95 -5.03
CA THR A 40 11.76 -29.77 -6.10
C THR A 40 11.19 -29.33 -7.45
N SER A 41 11.54 -30.03 -8.53
CA SER A 41 10.87 -29.82 -9.82
C SER A 41 9.39 -30.23 -9.81
N ALA A 42 8.92 -31.01 -8.81
CA ALA A 42 7.56 -31.55 -8.75
C ALA A 42 6.64 -30.83 -7.74
N GLU A 43 7.17 -30.42 -6.57
CA GLU A 43 6.35 -29.89 -5.48
C GLU A 43 7.12 -28.89 -4.60
N VAL A 44 6.38 -28.20 -3.72
CA VAL A 44 6.88 -27.35 -2.64
C VAL A 44 6.53 -28.00 -1.31
N THR A 45 7.51 -28.11 -0.40
CA THR A 45 7.31 -28.53 0.98
C THR A 45 7.39 -27.32 1.90
N ILE A 46 6.41 -27.21 2.79
CA ILE A 46 6.22 -26.08 3.72
C ILE A 46 6.29 -26.66 5.13
N ASP A 47 7.38 -26.39 5.83
CA ASP A 47 7.49 -26.72 7.25
C ASP A 47 6.86 -25.59 8.08
N LEU A 48 6.13 -25.98 9.12
CA LEU A 48 5.39 -25.09 10.00
C LEU A 48 6.11 -24.96 11.35
N GLU A 49 5.92 -23.84 12.06
CA GLU A 49 6.54 -23.63 13.38
C GLU A 49 6.08 -24.65 14.43
N ASN A 50 4.88 -25.21 14.29
CA ASN A 50 4.36 -26.25 15.18
C ASN A 50 4.90 -27.66 14.86
N GLY A 51 5.87 -27.78 13.94
CA GLY A 51 6.45 -29.04 13.48
C GLY A 51 5.65 -29.77 12.40
N GLY A 52 4.47 -29.25 12.03
CA GLY A 52 3.68 -29.77 10.91
C GLY A 52 4.34 -29.53 9.56
N LYS A 53 3.89 -30.28 8.55
CA LYS A 53 4.36 -30.15 7.17
C LYS A 53 3.19 -30.18 6.19
N LEU A 54 3.29 -29.36 5.15
CA LEU A 54 2.35 -29.33 4.03
C LEU A 54 3.12 -29.48 2.72
N ASN A 55 2.50 -30.11 1.73
CA ASN A 55 3.01 -30.18 0.36
C ASN A 55 2.00 -29.54 -0.59
N ALA A 56 2.50 -28.86 -1.62
CA ALA A 56 1.68 -28.20 -2.63
C ALA A 56 2.39 -28.15 -3.99
N ASP A 57 1.62 -28.07 -5.08
CA ASP A 57 2.19 -27.90 -6.42
C ASP A 57 2.88 -26.54 -6.61
N LEU A 58 2.36 -25.51 -5.95
CA LEU A 58 2.82 -24.13 -5.96
C LEU A 58 2.67 -23.49 -4.57
N LEU A 59 3.51 -22.50 -4.27
CA LEU A 59 3.38 -21.63 -3.11
C LEU A 59 3.33 -20.15 -3.54
N ILE A 60 2.28 -19.46 -3.13
CA ILE A 60 2.17 -18.00 -3.27
C ILE A 60 2.42 -17.36 -1.91
N ALA A 61 3.52 -16.63 -1.78
CA ALA A 61 3.90 -15.94 -0.57
C ALA A 61 3.32 -14.51 -0.56
N ALA A 62 2.28 -14.33 0.24
CA ALA A 62 1.64 -13.03 0.52
C ALA A 62 1.82 -12.67 2.01
N ASP A 63 2.98 -12.98 2.58
CA ASP A 63 3.34 -12.88 4.01
C ASP A 63 3.92 -11.51 4.41
N GLY A 64 3.68 -10.49 3.58
CA GLY A 64 3.89 -9.08 3.92
C GLY A 64 5.35 -8.61 3.87
N ILE A 65 5.58 -7.38 4.35
CA ILE A 65 6.90 -6.74 4.31
C ILE A 65 7.98 -7.51 5.10
N HIS A 66 7.63 -8.34 6.09
CA HIS A 66 8.58 -9.20 6.81
C HIS A 66 8.60 -10.63 6.26
N SER A 67 8.32 -10.80 4.96
CA SER A 67 8.19 -12.09 4.30
C SER A 67 9.36 -13.03 4.62
N THR A 68 9.02 -14.15 5.24
CA THR A 68 9.96 -15.23 5.55
C THR A 68 10.32 -15.97 4.27
N VAL A 69 9.37 -16.13 3.35
CA VAL A 69 9.60 -16.83 2.08
C VAL A 69 10.53 -16.01 1.17
N ARG A 70 10.39 -14.69 1.13
CA ARG A 70 11.32 -13.78 0.43
C ARG A 70 12.75 -14.05 0.85
N SER A 71 13.01 -14.05 2.15
CA SER A 71 14.36 -14.23 2.69
C SER A 71 14.97 -15.60 2.41
N GLN A 72 14.15 -16.66 2.40
CA GLN A 72 14.63 -18.03 2.19
C GLN A 72 14.83 -18.40 0.72
N VAL A 73 13.95 -17.93 -0.16
CA VAL A 73 13.87 -18.42 -1.55
C VAL A 73 14.51 -17.44 -2.55
N PHE A 74 14.56 -16.15 -2.22
CA PHE A 74 14.97 -15.10 -3.16
C PHE A 74 16.21 -14.36 -2.69
N LEU A 75 16.05 -13.52 -1.67
CA LEU A 75 17.09 -12.66 -1.16
C LEU A 75 16.88 -12.44 0.32
N ALA A 76 17.87 -12.81 1.12
CA ALA A 76 17.90 -12.51 2.54
C ALA A 76 18.21 -11.02 2.77
N ASP A 77 17.23 -10.16 2.51
CA ASP A 77 17.27 -8.72 2.76
C ASP A 77 16.29 -8.30 3.88
N SER A 78 16.48 -7.10 4.41
CA SER A 78 15.64 -6.50 5.45
C SER A 78 14.87 -5.29 4.89
N PRO A 79 13.73 -4.92 5.50
CA PRO A 79 13.06 -3.67 5.15
C PRO A 79 14.00 -2.48 5.29
N ARG A 80 13.92 -1.55 4.34
CA ARG A 80 14.71 -0.33 4.36
C ARG A 80 13.98 0.74 5.18
N PRO A 81 14.60 1.30 6.23
CA PRO A 81 14.01 2.41 6.96
C PRO A 81 13.94 3.65 6.06
N SER A 82 12.76 4.27 6.00
CA SER A 82 12.59 5.52 5.25
C SER A 82 13.05 6.76 6.01
N GLY A 83 13.10 6.70 7.35
CA GLY A 83 13.28 7.88 8.22
C GLY A 83 11.97 8.62 8.54
N TYR A 84 10.82 8.07 8.14
CA TYR A 84 9.50 8.67 8.38
C TYR A 84 8.64 7.77 9.26
N VAL A 85 7.65 8.38 9.89
CA VAL A 85 6.58 7.73 10.64
C VAL A 85 5.24 8.09 10.03
N SER A 86 4.28 7.19 10.23
CA SER A 86 2.87 7.47 10.10
C SER A 86 2.23 7.41 11.48
N TRP A 87 1.74 8.55 11.97
CA TRP A 87 0.69 8.57 12.98
C TRP A 87 -0.63 8.35 12.29
N ARG A 88 -1.55 7.62 12.93
CA ARG A 88 -2.89 7.41 12.39
C ARG A 88 -3.89 7.21 13.50
N GLY A 89 -5.12 7.53 13.19
CA GLY A 89 -6.23 7.36 14.10
C GLY A 89 -7.56 7.41 13.40
N ILE A 90 -8.60 7.10 14.17
CA ILE A 90 -9.97 7.13 13.71
C ILE A 90 -10.78 7.94 14.73
N ALA A 91 -11.37 9.04 14.27
CA ALA A 91 -12.32 9.82 15.06
C ALA A 91 -13.75 9.41 14.70
N ASP A 92 -14.65 9.38 15.68
CA ASP A 92 -16.07 9.24 15.42
C ASP A 92 -16.62 10.52 14.77
N ALA A 93 -17.48 10.38 13.75
CA ALA A 93 -17.98 11.52 12.99
C ALA A 93 -18.73 12.52 13.88
N ASP A 94 -19.45 12.04 14.90
CA ASP A 94 -20.19 12.89 15.86
C ASP A 94 -19.25 13.79 16.69
N ALA A 95 -18.04 13.32 17.01
CA ALA A 95 -17.06 14.09 17.77
C ALA A 95 -16.48 15.26 16.94
N ILE A 96 -16.44 15.12 15.61
CA ILE A 96 -15.85 16.09 14.68
C ILE A 96 -16.87 16.86 13.84
N VAL A 97 -18.18 16.72 14.12
CA VAL A 97 -19.26 17.37 13.35
C VAL A 97 -19.10 18.90 13.29
N HIS A 98 -18.59 19.51 14.36
CA HIS A 98 -18.34 20.94 14.47
C HIS A 98 -17.27 21.46 13.48
N LEU A 99 -16.43 20.56 12.94
CA LEU A 99 -15.39 20.89 11.96
C LEU A 99 -15.93 21.01 10.53
N GLN A 100 -17.17 20.55 10.28
CA GLN A 100 -17.86 20.64 8.99
C GLN A 100 -17.01 20.12 7.81
N ILE A 101 -16.26 19.03 8.04
CA ILE A 101 -15.40 18.43 7.01
C ILE A 101 -16.29 17.84 5.90
N PRO A 102 -16.16 18.27 4.64
CA PRO A 102 -16.96 17.70 3.56
C PRO A 102 -16.58 16.24 3.27
N VAL A 103 -17.50 15.49 2.66
CA VAL A 103 -17.24 14.08 2.29
C VAL A 103 -16.35 14.03 1.05
N SER A 104 -15.04 13.98 1.27
CA SER A 104 -14.00 13.78 0.25
C SER A 104 -12.74 13.22 0.93
N ALA A 105 -11.71 12.93 0.13
CA ALA A 105 -10.36 12.76 0.63
C ALA A 105 -9.59 14.08 0.52
N TYR A 106 -8.85 14.38 1.59
CA TYR A 106 -8.02 15.56 1.68
C TYR A 106 -6.59 15.18 2.04
N VAL A 107 -5.66 15.98 1.53
CA VAL A 107 -4.24 15.93 1.87
C VAL A 107 -3.80 17.35 2.16
N ASP A 108 -3.61 17.66 3.43
CA ASP A 108 -2.98 18.91 3.83
C ASP A 108 -1.48 18.70 3.90
N MET A 109 -0.72 19.63 3.35
CA MET A 109 0.74 19.54 3.34
C MET A 109 1.35 20.81 3.92
N GLY A 110 2.29 20.63 4.84
CA GLY A 110 3.02 21.72 5.49
C GLY A 110 4.49 21.36 5.68
N PRO A 111 5.22 22.11 6.52
CA PRO A 111 6.65 21.88 6.72
C PRO A 111 6.93 20.49 7.30
N ARG A 112 7.69 19.66 6.58
CA ARG A 112 8.10 18.29 6.96
C ARG A 112 6.98 17.31 7.32
N LEU A 113 5.71 17.65 7.11
CA LEU A 113 4.56 16.91 7.60
C LEU A 113 3.39 17.01 6.61
N SER A 114 2.60 15.94 6.53
CA SER A 114 1.34 15.92 5.78
C SER A 114 0.24 15.25 6.59
N PHE A 115 -1.00 15.67 6.39
CA PHE A 115 -2.18 15.17 7.07
C PHE A 115 -3.25 14.76 6.05
N VAL A 116 -3.46 13.46 5.94
CA VAL A 116 -4.45 12.83 5.06
C VAL A 116 -5.66 12.45 5.87
N TYR A 117 -6.87 12.77 5.40
CA TYR A 117 -8.10 12.39 6.10
C TYR A 117 -9.26 12.18 5.14
N TYR A 118 -10.09 11.21 5.47
CA TYR A 118 -11.26 10.82 4.69
C TYR A 118 -12.23 10.00 5.55
N PHE A 119 -13.51 10.04 5.19
CA PHE A 119 -14.54 9.26 5.87
C PHE A 119 -14.50 7.78 5.44
N VAL A 120 -14.74 6.90 6.41
CA VAL A 120 -14.86 5.44 6.25
C VAL A 120 -16.12 4.93 6.96
N SER A 121 -16.40 3.62 6.84
CA SER A 121 -17.53 2.95 7.50
C SER A 121 -18.88 3.66 7.26
N GLY A 122 -19.12 4.06 6.00
CA GLY A 122 -20.35 4.73 5.58
C GLY A 122 -20.51 6.16 6.12
N GLY A 123 -19.42 6.85 6.43
CA GLY A 123 -19.44 8.22 6.94
C GLY A 123 -19.45 8.32 8.47
N LYS A 124 -19.52 7.19 9.18
CA LYS A 124 -19.60 7.17 10.66
C LYS A 124 -18.27 7.48 11.34
N ARG A 125 -17.16 7.36 10.62
CA ARG A 125 -15.80 7.48 11.14
C ARG A 125 -14.94 8.28 10.18
N LEU A 126 -14.09 9.15 10.72
CA LEU A 126 -13.07 9.87 9.98
C LEU A 126 -11.72 9.19 10.24
N ASN A 127 -11.17 8.55 9.21
CA ASN A 127 -9.81 8.02 9.24
C ASN A 127 -8.83 9.14 8.90
N TRP A 128 -7.73 9.24 9.65
CA TRP A 128 -6.65 10.17 9.34
C TRP A 128 -5.28 9.52 9.48
N LEU A 129 -4.32 10.04 8.71
CA LEU A 129 -2.91 9.69 8.76
C LEU A 129 -2.08 10.97 8.71
N ALA A 130 -1.13 11.10 9.63
CA ALA A 130 -0.08 12.12 9.57
C ALA A 130 1.24 11.44 9.20
N LEU A 131 1.88 11.88 8.12
CA LEU A 131 3.20 11.41 7.72
C LEU A 131 4.22 12.48 8.05
N GLY A 132 5.28 12.14 8.77
CA GLY A 132 6.34 13.07 9.17
C GLY A 132 7.68 12.40 9.42
N GLN A 133 8.74 13.17 9.60
CA GLN A 133 10.08 12.66 9.89
C GLN A 133 10.18 12.13 11.33
N THR A 134 10.98 11.08 11.53
CA THR A 134 11.34 10.56 12.85
C THR A 134 12.85 10.38 12.95
N ASN A 135 13.40 10.58 14.15
CA ASN A 135 14.76 10.13 14.49
C ASN A 135 14.75 8.77 15.21
N ASP A 136 13.58 8.21 15.49
CA ASP A 136 13.39 6.90 16.15
C ASP A 136 12.85 5.87 15.14
N PRO A 137 13.73 5.07 14.49
CA PRO A 137 13.32 4.09 13.49
C PRO A 137 12.67 2.83 14.08
N LYS A 138 12.69 2.63 15.42
CA LYS A 138 12.33 1.34 16.04
C LYS A 138 10.83 1.09 16.18
N ARG A 139 9.98 2.02 15.75
CA ARG A 139 8.52 1.93 15.90
C ARG A 139 7.85 1.12 14.78
N GLU A 140 8.37 -0.03 14.40
CA GLU A 140 7.83 -0.83 13.27
C GLU A 140 6.50 -1.52 13.56
N SER A 141 6.09 -1.60 14.83
CA SER A 141 4.83 -2.26 15.19
C SER A 141 3.62 -1.43 14.77
N TRP A 142 2.70 -2.05 14.03
CA TRP A 142 1.40 -1.47 13.72
C TRP A 142 0.55 -1.23 14.98
N SER A 143 0.80 -1.90 16.10
CA SER A 143 0.01 -1.73 17.32
C SER A 143 0.61 -0.71 18.29
N GLN A 144 1.73 -0.07 17.95
CA GLN A 144 2.37 0.89 18.85
C GLN A 144 1.54 2.17 18.94
N ILE A 145 1.37 2.67 20.17
CA ILE A 145 0.62 3.89 20.48
C ILE A 145 1.60 5.07 20.60
N ALA A 146 1.21 6.22 20.05
CA ALA A 146 1.85 7.51 20.33
C ALA A 146 1.02 8.29 21.35
N SER A 147 1.67 9.15 22.14
CA SER A 147 0.92 10.08 22.98
C SER A 147 0.26 11.15 22.11
N ARG A 148 -0.88 11.66 22.56
CA ARG A 148 -1.59 12.73 21.86
C ARG A 148 -0.74 14.00 21.78
N GLU A 149 -0.04 14.31 22.87
CA GLU A 149 0.84 15.46 23.00
C GLU A 149 1.97 15.40 21.98
N GLU A 150 2.61 14.23 21.80
CA GLU A 150 3.66 14.02 20.77
C GLU A 150 3.16 14.42 19.38
N VAL A 151 1.94 13.98 19.03
CA VAL A 151 1.39 14.25 17.70
C VAL A 151 0.94 15.71 17.59
N ILE A 152 0.28 16.28 18.60
CA ILE A 152 -0.13 17.69 18.59
C ILE A 152 1.09 18.62 18.45
N ASP A 153 2.18 18.34 19.15
CA ASP A 153 3.41 19.13 19.08
C ASP A 153 4.03 19.09 17.67
N ALA A 154 3.90 17.98 16.95
CA ALA A 154 4.34 17.88 15.56
C ALA A 154 3.56 18.82 14.61
N PHE A 155 2.34 19.21 14.98
CA PHE A 155 1.49 20.16 14.25
C PHE A 155 1.64 21.61 14.74
N ALA A 156 2.64 21.93 15.59
CA ALA A 156 2.86 23.31 16.03
C ALA A 156 3.02 24.27 14.83
N GLY A 157 2.26 25.37 14.85
CA GLY A 157 2.24 26.38 13.79
C GLY A 157 1.38 26.02 12.56
N TRP A 158 0.76 24.83 12.54
CA TRP A 158 -0.31 24.55 11.59
C TRP A 158 -1.61 25.22 12.00
N TYR A 159 -2.52 25.34 11.04
CA TYR A 159 -3.89 25.75 11.31
C TYR A 159 -4.63 24.68 12.15
N ASP A 160 -5.75 25.04 12.78
CA ASP A 160 -6.33 24.23 13.89
C ASP A 160 -6.88 22.84 13.53
N ARG A 161 -7.26 22.58 12.27
CA ARG A 161 -8.06 21.38 11.94
C ARG A 161 -7.36 20.06 12.29
N PRO A 162 -6.08 19.81 11.88
CA PRO A 162 -5.40 18.57 12.26
C PRO A 162 -5.37 18.38 13.78
N ARG A 163 -5.05 19.44 14.55
CA ARG A 163 -5.06 19.40 16.02
C ARG A 163 -6.44 19.01 16.57
N GLN A 164 -7.52 19.64 16.10
CA GLN A 164 -8.88 19.35 16.57
C GLN A 164 -9.34 17.92 16.25
N VAL A 165 -8.97 17.39 15.06
CA VAL A 165 -9.22 16.00 14.70
C VAL A 165 -8.43 15.06 15.61
N ILE A 166 -7.16 15.37 15.83
CA ILE A 166 -6.29 14.61 16.73
C ILE A 166 -6.91 14.60 18.13
N GLU A 167 -7.28 15.74 18.71
CA GLU A 167 -7.95 15.84 20.03
C GLU A 167 -9.21 14.99 20.16
N SER A 168 -9.96 14.84 19.06
CA SER A 168 -11.21 14.06 19.00
C SER A 168 -10.99 12.56 18.75
N THR A 169 -9.74 12.10 18.65
CA THR A 169 -9.40 10.72 18.31
C THR A 169 -9.05 9.92 19.56
N PRO A 170 -9.74 8.81 19.89
CA PRO A 170 -9.48 8.05 21.12
C PRO A 170 -8.05 7.50 21.20
N ASP A 171 -7.66 6.69 20.20
CA ASP A 171 -6.37 6.01 20.14
C ASP A 171 -5.56 6.49 18.93
N ILE A 172 -4.28 6.74 19.16
CA ILE A 172 -3.34 7.16 18.10
C ILE A 172 -2.23 6.13 17.97
N PHE A 173 -2.15 5.53 16.79
CA PHE A 173 -1.12 4.57 16.46
C PHE A 173 0.02 5.25 15.72
N VAL A 174 1.23 4.75 15.92
CA VAL A 174 2.43 5.21 15.21
C VAL A 174 3.17 4.03 14.61
N THR A 175 3.64 4.19 13.39
CA THR A 175 4.43 3.16 12.71
C THR A 175 5.54 3.79 11.89
N ALA A 176 6.78 3.34 12.11
CA ALA A 176 7.93 3.70 11.29
C ALA A 176 7.75 3.10 9.88
N LEU A 177 7.87 3.96 8.88
CA LEU A 177 7.62 3.61 7.49
C LEU A 177 8.85 2.92 6.90
N HIS A 178 8.62 1.76 6.32
CA HIS A 178 9.61 0.96 5.65
C HIS A 178 9.13 0.60 4.25
N ASP A 179 10.07 0.47 3.33
CA ASP A 179 9.85 -0.15 2.03
C ASP A 179 10.90 -1.25 1.80
N ARG A 180 10.97 -1.79 0.59
CA ARG A 180 12.02 -2.73 0.23
C ARG A 180 12.63 -2.41 -1.11
N GLU A 181 13.91 -2.75 -1.25
CA GLU A 181 14.54 -2.74 -2.57
C GLU A 181 13.81 -3.72 -3.50
N PRO A 182 13.53 -3.32 -4.75
CA PRO A 182 13.00 -4.22 -5.75
C PRO A 182 13.89 -5.46 -5.93
N LEU A 183 13.27 -6.64 -5.87
CA LEU A 183 13.95 -7.87 -6.26
C LEU A 183 14.15 -7.90 -7.77
N LYS A 184 15.09 -8.73 -8.25
CA LYS A 184 15.28 -8.97 -9.68
C LYS A 184 14.22 -9.90 -10.30
N THR A 185 13.53 -10.67 -9.46
CA THR A 185 12.53 -11.68 -9.82
C THR A 185 11.63 -11.89 -8.61
N TRP A 186 10.34 -12.11 -8.83
CA TRP A 186 9.34 -12.51 -7.84
C TRP A 186 8.99 -14.00 -7.94
N VAL A 187 9.49 -14.70 -8.96
CA VAL A 187 9.26 -16.14 -9.17
C VAL A 187 10.57 -16.92 -9.11
N SER A 188 10.55 -18.03 -8.38
CA SER A 188 11.65 -19.00 -8.26
C SER A 188 11.08 -20.41 -8.23
N GLY A 189 11.19 -21.12 -9.35
CA GLY A 189 10.58 -22.45 -9.51
C GLY A 189 9.06 -22.40 -9.34
N ARG A 190 8.58 -23.06 -8.29
CA ARG A 190 7.17 -23.21 -7.91
C ARG A 190 6.72 -22.21 -6.83
N VAL A 191 7.58 -21.24 -6.49
CA VAL A 191 7.29 -20.22 -5.48
C VAL A 191 7.19 -18.85 -6.15
N ALA A 192 6.14 -18.09 -5.82
CA ALA A 192 5.97 -16.70 -6.25
C ALA A 192 5.66 -15.76 -5.08
N LEU A 193 6.14 -14.52 -5.13
CA LEU A 193 5.80 -13.45 -4.18
C LEU A 193 4.61 -12.61 -4.69
N LEU A 194 3.80 -12.11 -3.76
CA LEU A 194 2.66 -11.24 -4.03
C LEU A 194 2.52 -10.14 -2.97
N GLY A 195 2.09 -8.94 -3.38
CA GLY A 195 1.87 -7.82 -2.48
C GLY A 195 3.16 -7.34 -1.81
N ASP A 196 3.07 -6.93 -0.54
CA ASP A 196 4.22 -6.36 0.20
C ASP A 196 5.42 -7.31 0.31
N ALA A 197 5.24 -8.63 0.19
CA ALA A 197 6.35 -9.58 0.11
C ALA A 197 7.22 -9.33 -1.15
N ALA A 198 6.59 -8.94 -2.25
CA ALA A 198 7.24 -8.63 -3.52
C ALA A 198 7.66 -7.15 -3.61
N HIS A 199 6.77 -6.22 -3.28
CA HIS A 199 6.90 -4.79 -3.62
C HIS A 199 6.38 -3.84 -2.52
N ALA A 200 6.73 -4.11 -1.25
CA ALA A 200 6.45 -3.17 -0.15
C ALA A 200 6.91 -1.74 -0.48
N MET A 201 6.00 -0.78 -0.31
CA MET A 201 6.17 0.61 -0.74
C MET A 201 5.71 1.61 0.33
N LEU A 202 6.21 2.84 0.23
CA LEU A 202 5.75 3.96 1.06
C LEU A 202 4.32 4.38 0.68
N PRO A 203 3.52 4.92 1.61
CA PRO A 203 2.08 5.11 1.40
C PRO A 203 1.68 6.35 0.59
N TYR A 204 2.63 7.07 -0.03
CA TYR A 204 2.39 8.39 -0.64
C TYR A 204 1.45 8.41 -1.86
N HIS A 205 1.24 7.26 -2.51
CA HIS A 205 0.27 7.11 -3.62
C HIS A 205 -0.96 6.28 -3.23
N ALA A 206 -1.06 5.82 -1.98
CA ALA A 206 -2.14 4.94 -1.50
C ALA A 206 -2.33 3.67 -2.36
N GLN A 207 -1.23 3.07 -2.84
CA GLN A 207 -1.29 1.98 -3.83
C GLN A 207 -0.93 0.58 -3.32
N GLY A 208 -0.33 0.39 -2.14
CA GLY A 208 0.15 -0.94 -1.71
C GLY A 208 -0.93 -2.04 -1.74
N ALA A 209 -2.09 -1.76 -1.14
CA ALA A 209 -3.22 -2.69 -1.15
C ALA A 209 -3.81 -2.88 -2.56
N VAL A 210 -3.91 -1.81 -3.35
CA VAL A 210 -4.42 -1.86 -4.73
C VAL A 210 -3.52 -2.73 -5.60
N GLN A 211 -2.19 -2.56 -5.50
CA GLN A 211 -1.22 -3.38 -6.22
C GLN A 211 -1.30 -4.85 -5.81
N SER A 212 -1.54 -5.14 -4.53
CA SER A 212 -1.76 -6.51 -4.06
C SER A 212 -3.04 -7.14 -4.63
N LEU A 213 -4.10 -6.36 -4.83
CA LEU A 213 -5.33 -6.81 -5.47
C LEU A 213 -5.13 -7.01 -6.99
N GLU A 214 -4.44 -6.08 -7.66
CA GLU A 214 -4.04 -6.24 -9.07
C GLU A 214 -3.20 -7.52 -9.27
N ASP A 215 -2.25 -7.79 -8.38
CA ASP A 215 -1.45 -9.02 -8.42
C ASP A 215 -2.31 -10.27 -8.29
N ALA A 216 -3.18 -10.30 -7.28
CA ALA A 216 -4.03 -11.46 -7.00
C ALA A 216 -4.94 -11.76 -8.20
N TRP A 217 -5.48 -10.72 -8.83
CA TRP A 217 -6.29 -10.85 -10.04
C TRP A 217 -5.48 -11.40 -11.21
N VAL A 218 -4.35 -10.76 -11.55
CA VAL A 218 -3.52 -11.18 -12.68
C VAL A 218 -2.98 -12.59 -12.48
N LEU A 219 -2.52 -12.93 -11.28
CA LEU A 219 -2.02 -14.27 -10.94
C LEU A 219 -3.11 -15.34 -11.08
N ALA A 220 -4.31 -15.09 -10.55
CA ALA A 220 -5.42 -16.04 -10.67
C ALA A 220 -5.76 -16.31 -12.15
N ARG A 221 -5.77 -15.26 -12.98
CA ARG A 221 -6.07 -15.34 -14.41
C ARG A 221 -4.96 -16.04 -15.20
N THR A 222 -3.68 -15.80 -14.89
CA THR A 222 -2.59 -16.52 -15.56
C THR A 222 -2.59 -18.00 -15.20
N LEU A 223 -2.84 -18.35 -13.92
CA LEU A 223 -3.00 -19.73 -13.48
C LEU A 223 -4.17 -20.42 -14.18
N GLU A 224 -5.29 -19.72 -14.38
CA GLU A 224 -6.43 -20.24 -15.11
C GLU A 224 -6.15 -20.49 -16.60
N GLN A 225 -5.36 -19.63 -17.25
CA GLN A 225 -4.99 -19.76 -18.66
C GLN A 225 -3.91 -20.83 -18.90
N HIS A 226 -3.12 -21.16 -17.86
CA HIS A 226 -2.01 -22.11 -17.94
C HIS A 226 -2.13 -23.22 -16.89
N ARG A 227 -3.33 -23.81 -16.72
CA ARG A 227 -3.61 -24.82 -15.69
C ARG A 227 -2.62 -25.98 -15.67
N ASP A 228 -2.22 -26.47 -16.83
CA ASP A 228 -1.30 -27.61 -16.96
C ASP A 228 0.19 -27.20 -16.90
N ARG A 229 0.48 -25.89 -16.86
CA ARG A 229 1.83 -25.32 -16.92
C ARG A 229 2.00 -24.25 -15.83
N PRO A 230 1.89 -24.63 -14.55
CA PRO A 230 1.85 -23.69 -13.42
C PRO A 230 3.07 -22.77 -13.35
N ASN A 231 4.27 -23.26 -13.66
CA ASN A 231 5.50 -22.45 -13.66
C ASN A 231 5.49 -21.37 -14.75
N GLU A 232 4.94 -21.68 -15.94
CA GLU A 232 4.76 -20.68 -17.00
C GLU A 232 3.75 -19.59 -16.57
N ALA A 233 2.68 -20.00 -15.88
CA ALA A 233 1.71 -19.09 -15.29
C ALA A 233 2.34 -18.08 -14.32
N LEU A 234 3.19 -18.57 -13.41
CA LEU A 234 3.92 -17.72 -12.47
C LEU A 234 4.82 -16.73 -13.21
N LYS A 235 5.59 -17.20 -14.20
CA LYS A 235 6.48 -16.32 -14.96
C LYS A 235 5.72 -15.27 -15.78
N LYS A 236 4.55 -15.65 -16.32
CA LYS A 236 3.67 -14.71 -17.01
C LYS A 236 3.11 -13.65 -16.06
N TYR A 237 2.66 -14.05 -14.87
CA TYR A 237 2.23 -13.12 -13.81
C TYR A 237 3.32 -12.08 -13.51
N GLU A 238 4.54 -12.53 -13.26
CA GLU A 238 5.67 -11.62 -12.99
C GLU A 238 5.89 -10.65 -14.16
N THR A 239 5.97 -11.16 -15.39
CA THR A 239 6.17 -10.32 -16.59
C THR A 239 5.12 -9.21 -16.73
N LEU A 240 3.89 -9.46 -16.28
CA LEU A 240 2.79 -8.51 -16.40
C LEU A 240 2.75 -7.47 -15.27
N ARG A 241 3.31 -7.80 -14.10
CA ARG A 241 3.16 -7.02 -12.87
C ARG A 241 4.44 -6.35 -12.39
N PHE A 242 5.59 -6.97 -12.66
CA PHE A 242 6.89 -6.60 -12.12
C PHE A 242 7.23 -5.12 -12.36
N ASP A 243 7.22 -4.67 -13.61
CA ASP A 243 7.57 -3.30 -13.96
C ASP A 243 6.61 -2.28 -13.33
N ARG A 244 5.31 -2.60 -13.33
CA ARG A 244 4.27 -1.68 -12.81
C ARG A 244 4.44 -1.46 -11.31
N ALA A 245 4.48 -2.54 -10.52
CA ALA A 245 4.56 -2.37 -9.07
C ALA A 245 5.91 -1.78 -8.63
N ASN A 246 7.01 -2.19 -9.26
CA ASN A 246 8.33 -1.63 -8.95
C ASN A 246 8.44 -0.15 -9.32
N LEU A 247 7.80 0.28 -10.41
CA LEU A 247 7.70 1.71 -10.72
C LEU A 247 6.93 2.46 -9.63
N ILE A 248 5.85 1.90 -9.09
CA ILE A 248 5.10 2.54 -7.99
C ILE A 248 5.92 2.59 -6.69
N VAL A 249 6.73 1.57 -6.38
CA VAL A 249 7.69 1.61 -5.28
C VAL A 249 8.63 2.81 -5.43
N GLN A 250 9.24 2.96 -6.61
CA GLN A 250 10.13 4.08 -6.92
C GLN A 250 9.42 5.43 -6.84
N GLN A 251 8.21 5.54 -7.39
CA GLN A 251 7.44 6.79 -7.35
C GLN A 251 6.99 7.15 -5.94
N SER A 252 6.74 6.15 -5.09
CA SER A 252 6.42 6.37 -3.68
C SER A 252 7.64 6.89 -2.92
N ARG A 253 8.84 6.38 -3.23
CA ARG A 253 10.10 6.92 -2.69
C ARG A 253 10.35 8.35 -3.13
N ASN A 254 10.20 8.65 -4.42
CA ASN A 254 10.37 10.01 -4.92
C ASN A 254 9.36 11.00 -4.32
N ALA A 255 8.17 10.51 -3.95
CA ALA A 255 7.13 11.36 -3.40
C ALA A 255 7.50 11.95 -2.03
N GLU A 256 8.25 11.21 -1.23
CA GLU A 256 8.79 11.63 0.05
C GLU A 256 9.34 13.08 0.02
N GLY A 257 10.21 13.37 -0.94
CA GLY A 257 10.92 14.65 -1.00
C GLY A 257 10.01 15.88 -1.15
N TRP A 258 8.86 15.76 -1.82
CA TRP A 258 7.95 16.90 -2.00
C TRP A 258 6.79 16.94 -1.00
N TYR A 259 6.48 15.83 -0.34
CA TYR A 259 5.55 15.81 0.79
C TYR A 259 6.14 16.49 2.04
N HIS A 260 7.46 16.43 2.21
CA HIS A 260 8.15 16.84 3.43
C HIS A 260 9.09 18.04 3.26
N VAL A 261 8.87 18.87 2.24
CA VAL A 261 9.59 20.14 2.08
C VAL A 261 9.51 21.00 3.33
N ASP A 262 10.56 21.78 3.60
CA ASP A 262 10.72 22.51 4.86
C ASP A 262 10.99 24.00 4.65
N THR A 263 11.77 24.36 3.63
CA THR A 263 12.12 25.75 3.43
C THR A 263 10.95 26.56 2.87
N PRO A 264 10.78 27.84 3.26
CA PRO A 264 9.73 28.71 2.73
C PRO A 264 9.71 28.76 1.19
N GLU A 265 10.88 28.74 0.56
CA GLU A 265 11.05 28.77 -0.89
C GLU A 265 10.51 27.49 -1.55
N GLU A 266 10.88 26.32 -1.04
CA GLU A 266 10.40 25.03 -1.54
C GLU A 266 8.89 24.87 -1.32
N ILE A 267 8.39 25.27 -0.15
CA ILE A 267 6.95 25.26 0.16
C ILE A 267 6.20 26.16 -0.82
N LYS A 268 6.68 27.37 -1.07
CA LYS A 268 6.08 28.30 -2.05
C LYS A 268 6.10 27.72 -3.46
N ALA A 269 7.20 27.10 -3.87
CA ALA A 269 7.33 26.45 -5.18
C ALA A 269 6.34 25.28 -5.31
N ARG A 270 6.25 24.41 -4.30
CA ARG A 270 5.29 23.30 -4.22
C ARG A 270 3.86 23.80 -4.34
N ASN A 271 3.48 24.76 -3.50
CA ASN A 271 2.11 25.31 -3.48
C ASN A 271 1.75 25.94 -4.84
N THR A 272 2.66 26.73 -5.42
CA THR A 272 2.46 27.34 -6.75
C THR A 272 2.27 26.27 -7.84
N ARG A 273 3.04 25.17 -7.79
CA ARG A 273 2.89 24.04 -8.73
C ARG A 273 1.52 23.39 -8.61
N PHE A 274 1.05 23.12 -7.39
CA PHE A 274 -0.27 22.52 -7.16
C PHE A 274 -1.41 23.44 -7.60
N GLN A 275 -1.35 24.73 -7.28
CA GLN A 275 -2.34 25.72 -7.73
C GLN A 275 -2.42 25.77 -9.25
N LYS A 276 -1.29 25.95 -9.95
CA LYS A 276 -1.24 25.94 -11.43
C LYS A 276 -1.77 24.63 -12.01
N THR A 277 -1.47 23.51 -11.37
CA THR A 277 -1.95 22.20 -11.82
C THR A 277 -3.45 22.08 -11.67
N ASN A 278 -4.01 22.50 -10.52
CA ASN A 278 -5.44 22.49 -10.26
C ASN A 278 -6.20 23.42 -11.22
N ASP A 279 -5.69 24.64 -11.44
CA ASP A 279 -6.29 25.60 -12.37
C ASP A 279 -6.31 25.08 -13.80
N ARG A 280 -5.23 24.40 -14.23
CA ARG A 280 -5.14 23.80 -15.56
C ARG A 280 -6.05 22.59 -15.72
N LEU A 281 -6.14 21.73 -14.70
CA LEU A 281 -6.87 20.48 -14.78
C LEU A 281 -8.38 20.65 -14.52
N GLN A 282 -8.78 21.65 -13.71
CA GLN A 282 -10.18 21.94 -13.39
C GLN A 282 -10.96 20.70 -12.94
N GLY A 283 -10.35 19.90 -12.06
CA GLY A 283 -10.93 18.65 -11.55
C GLY A 283 -10.77 17.42 -12.46
N ARG A 284 -10.13 17.56 -13.63
CA ARG A 284 -9.74 16.42 -14.48
C ARG A 284 -8.49 15.72 -13.94
N PHE A 285 -8.32 14.46 -14.33
CA PHE A 285 -7.12 13.69 -13.96
C PHE A 285 -5.88 14.22 -14.68
N SER A 286 -4.75 14.23 -13.98
CA SER A 286 -3.43 14.48 -14.57
C SER A 286 -2.99 13.29 -15.44
N PRO A 287 -2.03 13.47 -16.37
CA PRO A 287 -1.47 12.34 -17.12
C PRO A 287 -0.94 11.21 -16.23
N GLN A 288 -0.38 11.54 -15.05
CA GLN A 288 0.09 10.56 -14.08
C GLN A 288 -1.06 9.82 -13.39
N GLN A 289 -2.15 10.52 -13.08
CA GLN A 289 -3.35 9.88 -12.57
C GLN A 289 -4.02 8.99 -13.63
N HIS A 290 -3.97 9.39 -14.91
CA HIS A 290 -4.36 8.51 -16.00
C HIS A 290 -3.48 7.26 -16.04
N TRP A 291 -2.16 7.39 -16.01
CA TRP A 291 -1.22 6.26 -15.95
C TRP A 291 -1.56 5.30 -14.79
N LEU A 292 -1.92 5.84 -13.63
CA LEU A 292 -2.23 5.04 -12.46
C LEU A 292 -3.59 4.34 -12.57
N TYR A 293 -4.65 5.11 -12.83
CA TYR A 293 -6.04 4.64 -12.72
C TYR A 293 -6.61 4.01 -13.99
N SER A 294 -5.96 4.16 -15.14
CA SER A 294 -6.42 3.53 -16.40
C SER A 294 -5.93 2.10 -16.59
N TYR A 295 -5.07 1.58 -15.71
CA TYR A 295 -4.60 0.21 -15.79
C TYR A 295 -5.75 -0.77 -15.64
N ASP A 296 -5.81 -1.72 -16.56
CA ASP A 296 -6.89 -2.69 -16.64
C ASP A 296 -6.29 -4.07 -16.36
N ALA A 297 -6.50 -4.56 -15.14
CA ALA A 297 -5.94 -5.83 -14.69
C ALA A 297 -6.47 -7.03 -15.53
N ASP A 298 -7.66 -6.93 -16.11
CA ASP A 298 -8.21 -7.96 -16.99
C ASP A 298 -7.47 -7.99 -18.32
N LYS A 299 -7.31 -6.83 -18.97
CA LYS A 299 -6.49 -6.73 -20.19
C LYS A 299 -5.03 -7.07 -19.92
N ALA A 300 -4.51 -6.71 -18.75
CA ALA A 300 -3.15 -7.02 -18.37
C ALA A 300 -2.95 -8.54 -18.26
N ALA A 301 -3.89 -9.25 -17.63
CA ALA A 301 -3.85 -10.71 -17.55
C ALA A 301 -3.91 -11.40 -18.93
N LEU A 302 -4.50 -10.76 -19.93
CA LEU A 302 -4.50 -11.21 -21.33
C LEU A 302 -3.23 -10.77 -22.10
N GLY A 303 -2.39 -9.94 -21.50
CA GLY A 303 -1.17 -9.40 -22.10
C GLY A 303 -1.42 -8.34 -23.17
N ILE A 304 -2.60 -7.71 -23.18
CA ILE A 304 -3.01 -6.71 -24.18
C ILE A 304 -3.16 -5.30 -23.60
N ASP A 305 -2.87 -5.11 -22.31
CA ASP A 305 -2.87 -3.80 -21.67
C ASP A 305 -1.54 -3.06 -21.95
N HIS A 306 -1.45 -2.45 -23.13
CA HIS A 306 -0.27 -1.71 -23.57
C HIS A 306 -0.39 -0.20 -23.31
N ASP A 307 -1.61 0.33 -23.32
CA ASP A 307 -1.88 1.78 -23.31
C ASP A 307 -1.28 2.48 -22.10
N TRP A 308 -1.35 1.87 -20.91
CA TRP A 308 -0.78 2.48 -19.70
C TRP A 308 0.75 2.62 -19.76
N ARG A 309 1.46 1.79 -20.54
CA ARG A 309 2.92 1.89 -20.69
C ARG A 309 3.33 3.10 -21.53
N GLU A 310 2.44 3.59 -22.40
CA GLU A 310 2.69 4.78 -23.21
C GLU A 310 2.39 6.08 -22.44
N LEU A 311 1.63 5.98 -21.34
CA LEU A 311 1.34 7.11 -20.47
C LEU A 311 2.56 7.49 -19.62
N ARG A 312 2.67 8.77 -19.30
CA ARG A 312 3.80 9.28 -18.50
C ARG A 312 3.54 9.03 -17.01
N PRO A 313 4.38 8.24 -16.31
CA PRO A 313 4.35 8.20 -14.85
C PRO A 313 4.86 9.53 -14.26
N TRP A 314 4.85 9.64 -12.94
CA TRP A 314 5.52 10.74 -12.25
C TRP A 314 7.01 10.77 -12.62
N SER A 315 7.54 11.97 -12.85
CA SER A 315 8.96 12.21 -13.14
C SER A 315 9.71 12.52 -11.86
#